data_AF-A0A662PW97-F1
#
_entry.id   AF-A0A662PW97-F1
#
_cell.length_a   1.000
_cell.length_b   1.000
_cell.length_c   1.000
_cell.angle_alpha   90.00
_cell.angle_beta   90.00
_cell.angle_gamma   90.00
#
_symmetry.space_group_name_H-M   'P 1'
#
loop_
_entity.id
_entity.type
_entity.pdbx_description
1 polymer ?
#
loop_
_entity_poly.entity_id
_entity_poly.type
_entity_poly.pdbx_seq_one_letter_code
_entity_poly.pdbx_strand_id
1 'polypeptide(L)' 'MQDSIIKIVQLKTRDRIVLPREVLKQLNIKEGDYIAFIRDPPGVRIRKVIFEIKEE' A
#
# COMPACT_ATOMS: atom_id res chain seq x y z
N MET A 1 6.39 9.44 -15.82
CA MET A 1 5.81 8.09 -15.96
C MET A 1 4.39 8.17 -15.43
N GLN A 2 3.41 7.69 -16.20
CA GLN A 2 2.00 7.75 -15.81
C GLN A 2 1.78 6.64 -14.78
N ASP A 3 1.68 6.98 -13.49
CA ASP A 3 1.42 6.00 -12.45
C ASP A 3 0.07 5.32 -12.74
N SER A 4 0.11 4.03 -13.06
CA SER A 4 -1.07 3.25 -13.43
C SER A 4 -1.96 3.08 -12.20
N ILE A 5 -3.11 3.75 -12.17
CA ILE A 5 -4.09 3.58 -11.11
C ILE A 5 -4.60 2.13 -11.15
N ILE A 6 -4.27 1.33 -10.13
CA ILE A 6 -4.76 -0.05 -10.02
C ILE A 6 -6.28 -0.07 -9.79
N LYS A 7 -6.75 0.72 -8.82
CA LYS A 7 -8.16 0.81 -8.44
C LYS A 7 -8.43 2.06 -7.61
N ILE A 8 -9.58 2.68 -7.83
CA ILE A 8 -10.13 3.73 -6.97
C ILE A 8 -11.18 3.10 -6.05
N VAL A 9 -11.06 3.34 -4.74
CA VAL A 9 -12.04 2.89 -3.74
C VAL A 9 -12.57 4.07 -2.95
N GLN A 10 -13.85 4.04 -2.61
CA GLN A 10 -14.44 5.01 -1.69
C GLN A 10 -14.16 4.57 -0.24
N LEU A 11 -13.64 5.47 0.58
CA LEU A 11 -13.52 5.24 2.01
C LEU A 11 -14.92 5.14 2.64
N LYS A 12 -15.28 3.97 3.16
CA LYS A 12 -16.58 3.73 3.81
C LYS A 12 -16.60 4.07 5.30
N THR A 13 -15.43 4.08 5.94
CA THR A 13 -15.27 4.33 7.38
C THR A 13 -14.04 5.18 7.61
N ARG A 14 -14.06 6.08 8.59
CA ARG A 14 -12.95 7.02 8.83
C ARG A 14 -11.65 6.34 9.27
N ASP A 15 -11.74 5.20 9.93
CA ASP A 15 -10.59 4.64 10.67
C ASP A 15 -9.83 3.55 9.92
N ARG A 16 -10.40 3.03 8.82
CA ARG A 16 -9.83 1.88 8.09
C ARG A 16 -10.03 1.98 6.59
N ILE A 17 -8.95 1.76 5.86
CA ILE A 17 -8.94 1.52 4.42
C ILE A 17 -8.93 0.01 4.20
N VAL A 18 -9.90 -0.50 3.45
CA VAL A 18 -9.93 -1.91 3.04
C VAL A 18 -9.27 -2.03 1.68
N LEU A 19 -8.16 -2.76 1.62
CA LEU A 19 -7.49 -3.06 0.35
C LEU A 19 -8.24 -4.20 -0.36
N PRO A 20 -8.76 -3.97 -1.59
CA PRO A 20 -9.42 -5.03 -2.36
C PRO A 20 -8.46 -6.19 -2.67
N ARG A 21 -9.00 -7.40 -2.81
CA ARG A 21 -8.22 -8.62 -3.10
C ARG A 21 -7.33 -8.48 -4.34
N GLU A 22 -7.79 -7.78 -5.38
CA GLU A 22 -6.99 -7.55 -6.60
C GLU A 22 -5.77 -6.65 -6.36
N VAL A 23 -5.89 -5.63 -5.50
CA VAL A 23 -4.79 -4.74 -5.11
C VAL A 23 -3.75 -5.52 -4.31
N LEU A 24 -4.19 -6.34 -3.34
CA LEU A 24 -3.31 -7.20 -2.56
C LEU A 24 -2.51 -8.17 -3.45
N LYS A 25 -3.18 -8.80 -4.42
CA LYS A 25 -2.54 -9.71 -5.37
C LYS A 25 -1.51 -9.02 -6.25
N GLN A 26 -1.85 -7.88 -6.84
CA GLN A 26 -0.93 -7.15 -7.73
C GLN A 26 0.29 -6.61 -6.98
N LEU A 27 0.12 -6.18 -5.73
CA LEU A 27 1.21 -5.66 -4.90
C LEU A 27 1.92 -6.76 -4.09
N ASN A 28 1.53 -8.03 -4.25
CA ASN A 28 2.04 -9.17 -3.50
C ASN A 28 2.09 -8.92 -1.98
N ILE A 29 1.00 -8.34 -1.44
CA ILE A 29 0.81 -8.08 -0.02
C ILE A 29 0.08 -9.28 0.60
N LYS A 30 0.63 -9.81 1.68
CA LYS A 30 0.14 -10.96 2.44
C LYS A 30 -0.08 -10.57 3.90
N GLU A 31 -0.79 -11.41 4.64
CA GLU A 31 -0.91 -11.26 6.09
C GLU A 31 0.47 -11.28 6.75
N GLY A 32 0.69 -10.37 7.70
CA GLY A 32 1.99 -10.18 8.37
C GLY A 32 2.96 -9.24 7.65
N ASP A 33 2.69 -8.83 6.40
CA ASP A 33 3.50 -7.82 5.73
C ASP A 33 3.31 -6.43 6.35
N TYR A 34 4.39 -5.65 6.36
CA TYR A 34 4.37 -4.27 6.81
C TYR A 34 4.11 -3.31 5.65
N ILE A 35 3.29 -2.28 5.91
CA ILE A 35 2.93 -1.25 4.94
C ILE A 35 3.33 0.12 5.51
N ALA A 36 4.08 0.89 4.73
CA ALA A 36 4.45 2.25 5.06
C ALA A 36 3.47 3.25 4.40
N PHE A 37 3.09 4.26 5.17
CA PHE A 37 2.35 5.44 4.72
C PHE A 37 3.30 6.62 4.68
N ILE A 38 3.65 7.06 3.47
CA ILE A 38 4.65 8.12 3.23
C ILE A 38 3.90 9.37 2.80
N ARG A 39 4.17 10.50 3.46
CA ARG A 39 3.56 11.79 3.13
C ARG A 39 3.97 12.20 1.71
N ASP A 40 2.99 12.43 0.85
CA ASP A 40 3.22 12.76 -0.57
C ASP A 40 2.14 13.75 -1.03
N PRO A 41 2.27 15.05 -0.67
CA PRO A 41 1.22 16.05 -0.88
C PRO A 41 0.75 16.12 -2.34
N PRO A 42 -0.58 16.20 -2.59
CA PRO A 42 -1.67 16.44 -1.64
C PRO A 42 -2.16 15.20 -0.88
N GLY A 43 -1.51 14.04 -1.02
CA GLY A 43 -1.97 12.78 -0.44
C GLY A 43 -0.92 12.02 0.35
N VAL A 44 -1.04 10.69 0.27
CA VAL A 44 -0.16 9.72 0.93
C VAL A 44 0.17 8.64 -0.08
N ARG A 45 1.45 8.26 -0.15
CA ARG A 45 1.93 7.12 -0.90
C ARG A 45 2.01 5.91 0.02
N ILE A 46 1.40 4.81 -0.40
CA ILE A 46 1.40 3.54 0.34
C ILE A 46 2.40 2.60 -0.32
N ARG A 47 3.31 1.99 0.45
CA ARG A 47 4.30 1.04 -0.07
C ARG A 47 4.46 -0.15 0.87
N LYS A 48 4.58 -1.37 0.32
CA LYS A 48 5.03 -2.55 1.06
C LYS A 48 6.48 -2.36 1.52
N VAL A 49 6.76 -2.63 2.79
CA VAL A 49 8.11 -2.56 3.34
C VAL A 49 8.80 -3.90 3.13
N ILE A 50 10.05 -3.85 2.65
CA ILE A 50 10.94 -5.00 2.57
C ILE A 50 12.12 -4.67 3.47
N PHE A 51 12.29 -5.44 4.53
CA PHE A 51 13.47 -5.34 5.39
C PHE A 51 14.58 -6.14 4.76
N GLU A 52 15.56 -5.48 4.16
CA GLU A 52 16.82 -6.11 3.80
C GLU A 52 17.68 -6.17 5.06
N ILE A 53 17.70 -7.33 5.72
CA ILE A 53 18.69 -7.58 6.77
C ILE A 53 20.04 -7.66 6.05
N LYS A 54 20.87 -6.62 6.21
CA LYS A 54 22.28 -6.70 5.85
C LYS A 54 22.97 -7.46 6.98
N GLU A 55 23.39 -8.69 6.73
CA GLU A 55 24.37 -9.37 7.57
C GLU A 55 25.72 -8.64 7.39
N GLU A 56 26.28 -8.14 8.50
CA GLU A 56 27.67 -7.64 8.58
C GLU A 56 28.65 -8.81 8.74
#